data_AF-A0ABD7I0N5-F1
#
_entry.id   AF-A0ABD7I0N5-F1
#
_cell.length_a   1.000
_cell.length_b   1.000
_cell.length_c   1.000
_cell.angle_alpha   90.00
_cell.angle_beta   90.00
_cell.angle_gamma   90.00
#
_symmetry.space_group_name_H-M   'P 1'
#
loop_
_entity.id
_entity.type
_entity.pdbx_description
1 polymer ?
#
loop_
_entity_poly.entity_id
_entity_poly.type
_entity_poly.pdbx_seq_one_letter_code
_entity_poly.pdbx_strand_id
1 'polypeptide(L)'
;MVVRELITLVNVESNEILDEQLEYIQYINAAIDWLTTILVSIKDREVVKNMDIPDKRAVPSDFMGFVPKTGYPIRIINGTFETYDGETVNQVFYSVRKNHIDDLDDTIPFSEFFHSYLVQLVSFMVKKKSLMTDYAAYDKTFIDYITEQIKVARGIT
;
A
#
# COMPACT_ATOMS: atom_id res chain seq x y z
N MET A 1 -8.71 -13.67 -1.93
CA MET A 1 -7.47 -14.33 -2.36
C MET A 1 -6.56 -14.47 -1.15
N VAL A 2 -6.06 -15.66 -0.90
CA VAL A 2 -5.03 -15.92 0.14
C VAL A 2 -3.63 -15.89 -0.45
N VAL A 3 -2.61 -15.86 0.40
CA VAL A 3 -1.21 -15.74 -0.02
C VAL A 3 -0.76 -16.90 -0.93
N ARG A 4 -1.16 -18.15 -0.67
CA ARG A 4 -0.85 -19.29 -1.56
C ARG A 4 -1.38 -19.13 -2.99
N GLU A 5 -2.60 -18.60 -3.11
CA GLU A 5 -3.21 -18.33 -4.43
C GLU A 5 -2.43 -17.24 -5.16
N LEU A 6 -2.04 -16.17 -4.45
CA LEU A 6 -1.21 -15.12 -5.00
C LEU A 6 0.14 -15.66 -5.49
N ILE A 7 0.81 -16.50 -4.70
CA ILE A 7 2.11 -17.10 -5.07
C ILE A 7 1.98 -17.93 -6.35
N THR A 8 0.88 -18.68 -6.50
CA THR A 8 0.62 -19.46 -7.72
C THR A 8 0.55 -18.55 -8.94
N LEU A 9 -0.15 -17.42 -8.84
CA LEU A 9 -0.24 -16.43 -9.93
C LEU A 9 1.12 -15.76 -10.20
N VAL A 10 1.86 -15.41 -9.14
CA VAL A 10 3.20 -14.84 -9.26
C VAL A 10 4.13 -15.79 -10.01
N ASN A 11 4.12 -17.09 -9.71
CA ASN A 11 5.01 -18.05 -10.36
C ASN A 11 4.72 -18.19 -11.86
N VAL A 12 3.45 -18.08 -12.25
CA VAL A 12 3.04 -18.09 -13.66
C VAL A 12 3.50 -16.81 -14.37
N GLU A 13 3.33 -15.66 -13.73
CA GLU A 13 3.68 -14.33 -14.28
C GLU A 13 5.20 -14.10 -14.33
N SER A 14 5.91 -14.54 -13.29
CA SER A 14 7.36 -14.38 -13.16
C SER A 14 8.12 -15.42 -14.00
N ASN A 15 7.54 -16.60 -14.22
CA ASN A 15 8.27 -17.79 -14.68
C ASN A 15 9.51 -18.10 -13.80
N GLU A 16 9.44 -17.71 -12.53
CA GLU A 16 10.47 -17.86 -11.51
C GLU A 16 9.81 -18.44 -10.24
N ILE A 17 10.44 -19.48 -9.69
CA ILE A 17 9.99 -20.13 -8.46
C ILE A 17 11.11 -19.97 -7.44
N LEU A 18 10.83 -19.36 -6.30
CA LEU A 18 11.78 -19.29 -5.19
C LEU A 18 11.92 -20.67 -4.55
N ASP A 19 13.13 -20.97 -4.07
CA ASP A 19 13.46 -22.25 -3.43
C ASP A 19 12.60 -22.51 -2.18
N GLU A 20 12.32 -21.45 -1.41
CA GLU A 20 11.51 -21.51 -0.20
C GLU A 20 10.23 -20.66 -0.33
N GLN A 21 9.06 -21.27 -0.13
CA GLN A 21 7.79 -20.56 -0.25
C GLN A 21 7.61 -19.42 0.78
N LEU A 22 8.22 -19.54 1.96
CA LEU A 22 8.16 -18.49 2.97
C LEU A 22 8.93 -17.22 2.56
N GLU A 23 9.90 -17.33 1.64
CA GLU A 23 10.58 -16.14 1.11
C GLU A 23 9.65 -15.23 0.31
N TYR A 24 8.51 -15.71 -0.19
CA TYR A 24 7.54 -14.84 -0.86
C TYR A 24 6.96 -13.80 0.10
N ILE A 25 6.86 -14.09 1.40
CA ILE A 25 6.24 -13.20 2.39
C ILE A 25 6.92 -11.83 2.42
N GLN A 26 8.26 -11.77 2.42
CA GLN A 26 8.99 -10.50 2.39
C GLN A 26 8.72 -9.71 1.09
N TYR A 27 8.61 -10.38 -0.06
CA TYR A 27 8.35 -9.72 -1.33
C TYR A 27 6.90 -9.24 -1.43
N ILE A 28 5.97 -10.00 -0.87
CA ILE A 28 4.55 -9.62 -0.78
C ILE A 28 4.39 -8.43 0.16
N ASN A 29 5.02 -8.43 1.34
CA ASN A 29 4.96 -7.30 2.27
C ASN A 29 5.61 -6.03 1.68
N ALA A 30 6.75 -6.17 0.99
CA ALA A 30 7.33 -5.05 0.25
C ALA A 30 6.38 -4.54 -0.84
N ALA A 31 5.73 -5.44 -1.60
CA ALA A 31 4.75 -5.06 -2.62
C ALA A 31 3.49 -4.40 -2.03
N ILE A 32 3.05 -4.82 -0.84
CA ILE A 32 1.96 -4.18 -0.08
C ILE A 32 2.34 -2.73 0.25
N ASP A 33 3.55 -2.49 0.72
CA ASP A 33 4.03 -1.14 1.05
C ASP A 33 4.14 -0.24 -0.19
N TRP A 34 4.68 -0.78 -1.29
CA TRP A 34 4.78 -0.07 -2.57
C TRP A 34 3.41 0.29 -3.12
N LEU A 35 2.50 -0.68 -3.18
CA LEU A 35 1.13 -0.45 -3.66
C LEU A 35 0.40 0.56 -2.77
N THR A 36 0.53 0.45 -1.45
CA THR A 36 -0.03 1.44 -0.52
C THR A 36 0.49 2.84 -0.83
N THR A 37 1.78 3.00 -1.06
CA THR A 37 2.41 4.29 -1.41
C THR A 37 1.88 4.85 -2.73
N ILE A 38 1.75 4.01 -3.76
CA ILE A 38 1.15 4.39 -5.06
C ILE A 38 -0.27 4.91 -4.83
N LEU A 39 -1.10 4.15 -4.11
CA LEU A 39 -2.50 4.51 -3.85
C LEU A 39 -2.64 5.80 -3.04
N VAL A 40 -1.76 6.05 -2.08
CA VAL A 40 -1.71 7.33 -1.34
C VAL A 40 -1.41 8.49 -2.29
N SER A 41 -0.48 8.32 -3.24
CA SER A 41 -0.08 9.37 -4.17
C SER A 41 -1.23 9.82 -5.08
N ILE A 42 -2.12 8.89 -5.46
CA ILE A 42 -3.30 9.16 -6.30
C ILE A 42 -4.57 9.38 -5.49
N LYS A 43 -4.45 9.45 -4.15
CA LYS A 43 -5.56 9.65 -3.20
C LYS A 43 -6.68 8.60 -3.33
N ASP A 44 -6.33 7.35 -3.59
CA ASP A 44 -7.33 6.28 -3.76
C ASP A 44 -8.06 5.98 -2.45
N ARG A 45 -9.38 5.79 -2.53
CA ARG A 45 -10.27 5.45 -1.40
C ARG A 45 -9.92 4.14 -0.69
N GLU A 46 -9.16 3.26 -1.32
CA GLU A 46 -8.65 2.03 -0.71
C GLU A 46 -7.81 2.34 0.55
N VAL A 47 -6.98 3.38 0.48
CA VAL A 47 -6.01 3.75 1.52
C VAL A 47 -6.21 5.17 2.07
N VAL A 48 -6.98 6.04 1.41
CA VAL A 48 -7.35 7.35 1.94
C VAL A 48 -8.75 7.27 2.53
N LYS A 49 -8.84 7.60 3.82
CA LYS A 49 -10.07 7.65 4.60
C LYS A 49 -10.36 9.08 5.02
N ASN A 50 -11.59 9.34 5.46
CA ASN A 50 -11.95 10.59 6.11
C ASN A 50 -12.59 10.31 7.47
N MET A 51 -12.42 11.23 8.40
CA MET A 51 -13.13 11.24 9.67
C MET A 51 -13.20 12.66 10.24
N ASP A 52 -14.15 12.87 11.14
CA ASP A 52 -14.14 14.04 12.02
C ASP A 52 -13.23 13.74 13.23
N ILE A 53 -12.34 14.66 13.56
CA ILE A 53 -11.33 14.50 14.62
C ILE A 53 -11.68 15.44 15.78
N PRO A 54 -12.34 14.92 16.84
CA PRO A 54 -12.45 15.62 18.11
C PRO A 54 -11.09 15.74 18.80
N ASP A 55 -10.97 16.73 19.69
CA ASP A 55 -9.77 16.93 20.50
C ASP A 55 -9.41 15.69 21.32
N LYS A 56 -8.11 15.39 21.39
CA LYS A 56 -7.51 14.24 22.10
C LYS A 56 -7.95 12.87 21.63
N ARG A 57 -8.51 12.75 20.41
CA ARG A 57 -8.80 11.45 19.81
C ARG A 57 -7.52 10.63 19.65
N ALA A 58 -7.57 9.35 19.98
CA ALA A 58 -6.44 8.44 19.72
C ALA A 58 -6.12 8.35 18.22
N VAL A 59 -4.83 8.39 17.88
CA VAL A 59 -4.36 8.18 16.52
C VAL A 59 -4.55 6.70 16.15
N PRO A 60 -5.24 6.37 15.05
CA PRO A 60 -5.35 5.01 14.56
C PRO A 60 -3.97 4.36 14.37
N SER A 61 -3.84 3.07 14.71
CA SER A 61 -2.57 2.34 14.60
C SER A 61 -2.07 2.20 13.16
N ASP A 62 -2.98 2.25 12.20
CA ASP A 62 -2.71 2.20 10.77
C ASP A 62 -2.48 3.59 10.15
N PHE A 63 -2.56 4.68 10.93
CA PHE A 63 -2.36 6.03 10.41
C PHE A 63 -0.95 6.22 9.83
N MET A 64 -0.89 6.71 8.59
CA MET A 64 0.38 7.05 7.92
C MET A 64 0.62 8.55 7.83
N GLY A 65 -0.43 9.35 7.61
CA GLY A 65 -0.30 10.79 7.46
C GLY A 65 -1.57 11.46 6.97
N PHE A 66 -1.61 12.79 7.09
CA PHE A 66 -2.72 13.58 6.56
C PHE A 66 -2.66 13.76 5.05
N VAL A 67 -3.83 13.91 4.43
CA VAL A 67 -4.00 14.20 3.01
C VAL A 67 -4.94 15.41 2.88
N PRO A 68 -4.49 16.60 2.44
CA PRO A 68 -3.11 17.01 2.23
C PRO A 68 -2.27 16.97 3.52
N LYS A 69 -0.94 16.92 3.38
CA LYS A 69 0.00 16.86 4.51
C LYS A 69 -0.09 18.07 5.45
N THR A 70 -0.55 19.20 4.95
CA THR A 70 -0.68 20.46 5.67
C THR A 70 -2.07 21.04 5.48
N GLY A 71 -2.53 21.83 6.45
CA GLY A 71 -3.81 22.55 6.36
C GLY A 71 -4.82 22.17 7.44
N TYR A 72 -4.65 21.02 8.09
CA TYR A 72 -5.46 20.68 9.26
C TYR A 72 -4.87 21.31 10.53
N PRO A 73 -5.67 22.00 11.36
CA PRO A 73 -5.22 22.60 12.62
C PRO A 73 -5.10 21.53 13.72
N ILE A 74 -4.32 20.48 13.45
CA ILE A 74 -4.17 19.27 14.27
C ILE A 74 -2.69 18.97 14.44
N ARG A 75 -2.28 18.67 15.68
CA ARG A 75 -0.97 18.10 16.01
C ARG A 75 -1.14 16.67 16.51
N ILE A 76 -0.09 15.88 16.37
CA ILE A 76 -0.02 14.57 17.01
C ILE A 76 0.90 14.69 18.22
N ILE A 77 0.35 14.48 19.41
CA ILE A 77 1.07 14.54 20.68
C ILE A 77 0.75 13.26 21.44
N ASN A 78 1.79 12.51 21.81
CA ASN A 78 1.70 11.27 22.60
C ASN A 78 0.65 10.26 22.09
N GLY A 79 0.54 10.09 20.77
CA GLY A 79 -0.42 9.14 20.18
C GLY A 79 -1.88 9.62 20.14
N THR A 80 -2.12 10.90 20.42
CA THR A 80 -3.43 11.54 20.27
C THR A 80 -3.37 12.69 19.28
N PHE A 81 -4.48 12.94 18.59
CA PHE A 81 -4.72 14.15 17.82
C PHE A 81 -5.13 15.27 18.75
N GLU A 82 -4.37 16.35 18.78
CA GLU A 82 -4.68 17.58 19.51
C GLU A 82 -5.05 18.68 18.52
N THR A 83 -6.24 19.25 18.71
CA THR A 83 -6.78 20.34 17.89
C THR A 83 -6.34 21.67 18.46
N TYR A 84 -6.19 22.71 17.63
CA TYR A 84 -5.58 23.97 18.09
C TYR A 84 -6.47 24.79 19.02
N ASP A 85 -7.78 24.70 18.82
CA ASP A 85 -8.83 25.42 19.55
C ASP A 85 -9.62 24.51 20.51
N GLY A 86 -9.32 23.20 20.54
CA GLY A 86 -10.06 22.21 21.32
C GLY A 86 -11.37 21.76 20.66
N GLU A 87 -11.67 22.24 19.45
CA GLU A 87 -12.91 21.94 18.73
C GLU A 87 -12.72 20.80 17.72
N THR A 88 -13.83 20.17 17.32
CA THR A 88 -13.79 19.09 16.34
C THR A 88 -13.43 19.62 14.95
N VAL A 89 -12.39 19.07 14.34
CA VAL A 89 -12.02 19.35 12.95
C VAL A 89 -12.74 18.34 12.05
N ASN A 90 -13.66 18.82 11.23
CA ASN A 90 -14.50 17.97 10.38
C ASN A 90 -13.80 17.62 9.05
N GLN A 91 -14.18 16.48 8.47
CA GLN A 91 -13.77 16.03 7.14
C GLN A 91 -12.24 15.97 6.94
N VAL A 92 -11.52 15.45 7.94
CA VAL A 92 -10.07 15.26 7.85
C VAL A 92 -9.77 14.01 7.06
N PHE A 93 -9.09 14.17 5.93
CA PHE A 93 -8.60 13.04 5.14
C PHE A 93 -7.20 12.61 5.59
N TYR A 94 -7.00 11.31 5.68
CA TYR A 94 -5.74 10.69 6.09
C TYR A 94 -5.51 9.38 5.35
N SER A 95 -4.23 9.02 5.18
CA SER A 95 -3.84 7.73 4.63
C SER A 95 -3.65 6.68 5.72
N VAL A 96 -3.99 5.44 5.39
CA VAL A 96 -3.81 4.26 6.23
C VAL A 96 -2.86 3.25 5.60
N ARG A 97 -2.12 2.53 6.45
CA ARG A 97 -1.28 1.41 6.07
C ARG A 97 -2.15 0.17 5.86
N LYS A 98 -1.74 -0.71 4.96
CA LYS A 98 -2.28 -2.06 4.85
C LYS A 98 -1.49 -3.04 5.71
N ASN A 99 -2.20 -3.95 6.36
CA ASN A 99 -1.56 -4.96 7.22
C ASN A 99 -0.58 -5.79 6.40
N HIS A 100 0.56 -6.12 7.00
CA HIS A 100 1.43 -7.14 6.46
C HIS A 100 0.80 -8.52 6.67
N ILE A 101 1.30 -9.48 5.90
CA ILE A 101 1.00 -10.90 6.05
C ILE A 101 2.15 -11.57 6.81
N ASP A 102 1.82 -12.60 7.58
CA ASP A 102 2.78 -13.40 8.36
C ASP A 102 2.70 -14.89 7.99
N ASP A 103 1.59 -15.34 7.40
CA ASP A 103 1.35 -16.73 7.00
C ASP A 103 0.90 -16.86 5.53
N LEU A 104 1.10 -18.05 4.96
CA LEU A 104 0.66 -18.38 3.59
C LEU A 104 -0.86 -18.51 3.47
N ASP A 105 -1.56 -18.72 4.59
CA ASP A 105 -3.01 -18.80 4.64
C ASP A 105 -3.67 -17.45 4.98
N ASP A 106 -2.88 -16.40 5.18
CA ASP A 106 -3.39 -15.04 5.37
C ASP A 106 -4.12 -14.52 4.13
N THR A 107 -5.10 -13.65 4.38
CA THR A 107 -5.83 -12.96 3.32
C THR A 107 -5.07 -11.73 2.85
N ILE A 108 -4.99 -11.52 1.54
CA ILE A 108 -4.37 -10.32 0.97
C ILE A 108 -5.13 -9.07 1.42
N PRO A 109 -4.43 -8.04 1.97
CA PRO A 109 -5.03 -6.88 2.65
C PRO A 109 -5.57 -5.80 1.67
N PHE A 110 -6.00 -6.20 0.48
CA PHE A 110 -6.52 -5.32 -0.56
C PHE A 110 -7.82 -5.85 -1.14
N SER A 111 -8.67 -4.93 -1.62
CA SER A 111 -9.81 -5.31 -2.45
C SER A 111 -9.36 -6.03 -3.73
N GLU A 112 -10.22 -6.91 -4.24
CA GLU A 112 -9.96 -7.78 -5.39
C GLU A 112 -9.45 -7.02 -6.63
N PHE A 113 -9.94 -5.79 -6.83
CA PHE A 113 -9.50 -4.88 -7.88
C PHE A 113 -7.97 -4.71 -7.94
N PHE A 114 -7.28 -4.78 -6.79
CA PHE A 114 -5.84 -4.55 -6.72
C PHE A 114 -4.97 -5.80 -6.76
N HIS A 115 -5.58 -6.99 -6.76
CA HIS A 115 -4.84 -8.25 -6.67
C HIS A 115 -3.90 -8.45 -7.87
N SER A 116 -4.33 -8.07 -9.08
CA SER A 116 -3.49 -8.16 -10.29
C SER A 116 -2.27 -7.23 -10.25
N TYR A 117 -2.42 -6.01 -9.72
CA TYR A 117 -1.29 -5.09 -9.56
C TYR A 117 -0.31 -5.58 -8.49
N LEU A 118 -0.82 -6.20 -7.42
CA LEU A 118 0.02 -6.80 -6.40
C LEU A 118 0.81 -7.99 -6.98
N VAL A 119 0.19 -8.85 -7.79
CA VAL A 119 0.89 -9.94 -8.50
C VAL A 119 2.01 -9.39 -9.38
N GLN A 120 1.77 -8.33 -10.15
CA GLN A 120 2.80 -7.70 -10.99
C GLN A 120 3.97 -7.15 -10.15
N LEU A 121 3.68 -6.45 -9.04
CA LEU A 121 4.71 -5.93 -8.14
C LEU A 121 5.57 -7.04 -7.54
N VAL A 122 4.96 -8.10 -7.03
CA VAL A 122 5.69 -9.24 -6.45
C VAL A 122 6.51 -9.94 -7.53
N SER A 123 5.94 -10.17 -8.71
CA SER A 123 6.63 -10.81 -9.84
C SER A 123 7.85 -10.02 -10.29
N PHE A 124 7.75 -8.69 -10.32
CA PHE A 124 8.89 -7.80 -10.60
C PHE A 124 9.99 -7.93 -9.54
N MET A 125 9.63 -7.94 -8.25
CA MET A 125 10.59 -8.09 -7.16
C MET A 125 11.29 -9.45 -7.17
N VAL A 126 10.56 -10.54 -7.46
CA VAL A 126 11.12 -11.89 -7.60
C VAL A 126 12.08 -11.95 -8.79
N LYS A 127 11.68 -11.45 -9.97
CA LYS A 127 12.56 -11.36 -11.16
C LYS A 127 13.82 -10.55 -10.89
N LYS A 128 13.70 -9.44 -10.17
CA LYS A 128 14.84 -8.61 -9.78
C LYS A 128 15.82 -9.36 -8.88
N LYS A 129 15.35 -10.26 -7.99
CA LYS A 129 16.25 -11.14 -7.22
C LYS A 129 17.05 -12.05 -8.16
N SER A 130 16.40 -12.68 -9.13
CA SER A 130 17.04 -13.62 -10.07
C SER A 130 17.99 -12.94 -11.08
N LEU A 131 17.68 -11.72 -11.51
CA LEU A 131 18.33 -11.04 -12.65
C LEU A 131 18.97 -9.68 -12.31
N MET A 132 19.32 -9.45 -11.04
CA MET A 132 19.72 -8.18 -10.40
C MET A 132 20.29 -7.05 -11.29
N THR A 133 21.26 -7.35 -12.17
CA THR A 133 21.93 -6.38 -13.05
C THR A 133 20.99 -5.73 -14.06
N ASP A 134 20.04 -6.48 -14.60
CA ASP A 134 19.14 -6.00 -15.66
C ASP A 134 18.02 -5.13 -15.08
N TYR A 135 17.65 -5.31 -13.81
CA TYR A 135 16.44 -4.71 -13.24
C TYR A 135 16.69 -3.50 -12.32
N ALA A 136 17.94 -3.23 -11.92
CA ALA A 136 18.26 -2.14 -11.00
C ALA A 136 17.86 -0.73 -11.51
N ALA A 137 17.80 -0.54 -12.84
CA ALA A 137 17.44 0.74 -13.45
C ALA A 137 15.93 0.91 -13.73
N TYR A 138 15.13 -0.14 -13.57
CA TYR A 138 13.72 -0.15 -14.01
C TYR A 138 12.70 0.18 -12.91
N ASP A 139 13.12 0.28 -11.65
CA ASP A 139 12.22 0.49 -10.50
C ASP A 139 11.28 1.68 -10.73
N LYS A 140 11.84 2.85 -11.09
CA LYS A 140 11.01 4.04 -11.30
C LYS A 140 10.03 3.86 -12.45
N THR A 141 10.51 3.40 -13.61
CA THR A 141 9.68 3.23 -14.81
C THR A 141 8.55 2.24 -14.56
N PHE A 142 8.82 1.16 -13.83
CA PHE A 142 7.82 0.16 -13.49
C PHE A 142 6.77 0.70 -12.52
N ILE A 143 7.19 1.42 -11.47
CA ILE A 143 6.26 2.06 -10.53
C ILE A 143 5.40 3.13 -11.23
N ASP A 144 6.00 3.94 -12.11
CA ASP A 144 5.26 4.92 -12.91
C ASP A 144 4.23 4.21 -13.82
N TYR A 145 4.62 3.10 -14.47
CA TYR A 145 3.72 2.29 -15.28
C TYR A 145 2.52 1.75 -14.48
N ILE A 146 2.76 1.11 -13.32
CA ILE A 146 1.68 0.59 -12.46
C ILE A 146 0.77 1.73 -11.99
N THR A 147 1.35 2.87 -11.62
CA THR A 147 0.60 4.07 -11.18
C THR A 147 -0.35 4.55 -12.27
N GLU A 148 0.14 4.67 -13.51
CA GLU A 148 -0.70 5.09 -14.64
C GLU A 148 -1.77 4.06 -15.00
N GLN A 149 -1.48 2.76 -14.95
CA GLN A 149 -2.50 1.72 -15.15
C GLN A 149 -3.63 1.81 -14.13
N ILE A 150 -3.30 2.04 -12.85
CA ILE A 150 -4.31 2.20 -11.79
C ILE A 150 -5.12 3.47 -12.01
N LYS A 151 -4.48 4.60 -12.35
CA LYS A 151 -5.17 5.86 -12.66
C LYS A 151 -6.18 5.69 -13.79
N VAL A 152 -5.76 5.10 -14.91
CA VAL A 152 -6.64 4.82 -16.06
C VAL A 152 -7.80 3.93 -15.64
N ALA A 153 -7.55 2.85 -14.90
CA ALA A 153 -8.59 1.94 -14.43
C ALA A 153 -9.56 2.59 -13.42
N ARG A 154 -9.11 3.61 -12.69
CA ARG A 154 -9.93 4.44 -11.78
C ARG A 154 -10.61 5.62 -12.47
N GLY A 155 -10.31 5.90 -13.74
CA GLY A 155 -10.79 7.09 -14.44
C GLY A 155 -10.21 8.40 -13.89
N ILE A 156 -9.01 8.34 -13.28
CA ILE A 156 -8.26 9.50 -12.81
C ILE A 156 -7.38 9.96 -13.99
N THR A 157 -7.77 11.04 -14.66
CA THR A 157 -6.98 11.69 -15.73
C THR A 157 -6.04 12.75 -15.17
#